data_AF-A0A9P8Z4W7-F1
#
_entry.id   AF-A0A9P8Z4W7-F1
#
_cell.length_a   1.000
_cell.length_b   1.000
_cell.length_c   1.000
_cell.angle_alpha   90.00
_cell.angle_beta   90.00
_cell.angle_gamma   90.00
#
_symmetry.space_group_name_H-M   'P 1'
#
loop_
_entity.id
_entity.type
_entity.pdbx_description
1 polymer ?
#
loop_
_entity_poly.entity_id
_entity_poly.type
_entity_poly.pdbx_seq_one_letter_code
_entity_poly.pdbx_strand_id
1 'polypeptide(L)'
;YDVLEDFGCWPSMYNTLPMYILIYGPLITVCAISFVYCVLSIRAFLRRRSDFNEFLRSASIGMSSTRYIRLMAIAGVEVLIGLPTSLYVLISTLKSIGVARYISWEDTHSHFSRVRFYPLILLKAQHNGLVGTLEFSRWSFVFISFIFFALFGFVDEAKRNYKRAFNTLVRPFGIKPLTSGSTQY
;
A
#
# COMPACT_ATOMS: atom_id res chain seq x y z
N TYR A 1 17.88 -9.04 -13.46
CA TYR A 1 16.67 -8.26 -13.81
C TYR A 1 16.48 -8.39 -15.31
N ASP A 2 15.26 -8.18 -15.80
CA ASP A 2 14.97 -8.14 -17.23
C ASP A 2 14.35 -6.78 -17.59
N VAL A 3 14.42 -6.39 -18.86
CA VAL A 3 13.85 -5.13 -19.35
C VAL A 3 12.56 -5.43 -20.12
N LEU A 4 11.47 -4.82 -19.67
CA LEU A 4 10.16 -4.92 -20.29
C LEU A 4 9.89 -3.62 -21.05
N GLU A 5 9.53 -3.70 -22.33
CA GLU A 5 9.13 -2.54 -23.12
C GLU A 5 7.96 -1.80 -22.42
N ASP A 6 8.01 -0.46 -22.35
CA ASP A 6 7.09 0.44 -21.62
C ASP A 6 7.08 0.38 -20.07
N PHE A 7 7.68 -0.65 -19.45
CA PHE A 7 7.75 -0.77 -17.98
C PHE A 7 9.16 -0.59 -17.41
N GLY A 8 10.20 -0.79 -18.22
CA GLY A 8 11.60 -0.65 -17.83
C GLY A 8 12.17 -1.89 -17.13
N CYS A 9 13.10 -1.67 -16.19
CA CYS A 9 13.76 -2.76 -15.45
C CYS A 9 12.79 -3.40 -14.45
N TRP A 10 12.58 -4.72 -14.59
CA TRP A 10 11.75 -5.50 -13.68
C TRP A 10 12.54 -6.65 -13.02
N PRO A 11 12.30 -6.96 -11.74
CA PRO A 11 12.90 -8.13 -11.11
C PRO A 11 12.49 -9.39 -11.86
N SER A 12 13.49 -10.17 -12.27
CA SER A 12 13.29 -11.45 -12.95
C SER A 12 13.53 -12.56 -11.95
N MET A 13 12.51 -13.39 -11.76
CA MET A 13 12.56 -14.54 -10.85
C MET A 13 12.21 -15.79 -11.63
N TYR A 14 12.93 -16.88 -11.35
CA TYR A 14 12.60 -18.18 -11.93
C TYR A 14 11.43 -18.80 -11.15
N ASN A 15 10.30 -19.00 -11.82
CA ASN A 15 9.01 -19.35 -11.21
C ASN A 15 8.95 -20.83 -10.80
N THR A 16 9.80 -21.22 -9.85
CA THR A 16 9.80 -22.54 -9.24
C THR A 16 8.99 -22.54 -7.94
N LEU A 17 8.62 -23.72 -7.45
CA LEU A 17 7.87 -23.85 -6.20
C LEU A 17 8.52 -23.09 -5.00
N PRO A 18 9.86 -23.14 -4.80
CA PRO A 18 10.51 -22.35 -3.75
C PRO A 18 10.27 -20.84 -3.86
N MET A 19 10.26 -20.28 -5.07
CA MET A 19 9.99 -18.85 -5.28
C MET A 19 8.61 -18.47 -4.76
N TYR A 20 7.58 -19.28 -5.05
CA TYR A 20 6.23 -18.98 -4.59
C TYR A 20 6.11 -19.04 -3.06
N ILE A 21 6.73 -20.03 -2.42
CA ILE A 21 6.72 -20.16 -0.97
C ILE A 21 7.49 -19.01 -0.32
N LEU A 22 8.68 -18.68 -0.81
CA LEU A 22 9.55 -17.69 -0.18
C LEU A 22 9.07 -16.25 -0.39
N ILE A 23 8.45 -15.96 -1.53
CA ILE A 23 8.02 -14.59 -1.88
C ILE A 23 6.55 -14.36 -1.49
N TYR A 24 5.63 -15.21 -1.94
CA TYR A 24 4.20 -15.00 -1.68
C TYR A 24 3.75 -15.55 -0.32
N GLY A 25 4.42 -16.58 0.21
CA GLY A 25 4.07 -17.18 1.50
C GLY A 25 4.08 -16.15 2.64
N PRO A 26 5.23 -15.53 2.96
CA PRO A 26 5.31 -14.52 4.01
C PRO A 26 4.33 -13.36 3.80
N LEU A 27 4.18 -12.88 2.56
CA LEU A 27 3.29 -11.77 2.24
C LEU A 27 1.83 -12.10 2.58
N ILE A 28 1.32 -13.24 2.12
CA ILE A 28 -0.05 -13.67 2.36
C ILE A 28 -0.26 -13.98 3.84
N THR A 29 0.70 -14.63 4.51
CA THR A 29 0.61 -14.94 5.93
C THR A 29 0.53 -13.67 6.77
N VAL A 30 1.37 -12.68 6.51
CA VAL A 30 1.34 -11.40 7.23
C VAL A 30 0.02 -10.69 6.98
N CYS A 31 -0.44 -10.58 5.72
CA CYS A 31 -1.73 -9.95 5.42
C CYS A 31 -2.92 -10.68 6.09
N ALA A 32 -2.89 -12.02 6.15
CA ALA A 32 -3.95 -12.81 6.80
C ALA A 32 -3.96 -12.60 8.32
N ILE A 33 -2.79 -12.59 8.95
CA ILE A 33 -2.65 -12.31 10.39
C ILE A 33 -3.15 -10.88 10.69
N SER A 34 -2.69 -9.89 9.91
CA SER A 34 -3.15 -8.49 10.02
C SER A 34 -4.66 -8.38 9.84
N PHE A 35 -5.25 -9.13 8.90
CA PHE A 35 -6.70 -9.15 8.70
C PHE A 35 -7.45 -9.58 9.95
N VAL A 36 -7.02 -10.69 10.57
CA VAL A 36 -7.63 -11.21 11.80
C VAL A 36 -7.53 -10.18 12.93
N TYR A 37 -6.33 -9.64 13.18
CA TYR A 37 -6.15 -8.64 14.23
C TYR A 37 -6.95 -7.37 13.96
N CYS A 38 -6.99 -6.88 12.73
CA CYS A 38 -7.77 -5.69 12.36
C CYS A 38 -9.26 -5.90 12.64
N VAL A 39 -9.83 -7.03 12.23
CA VAL A 39 -11.24 -7.36 12.49
C VAL A 39 -11.51 -7.44 13.99
N LEU A 40 -10.63 -8.09 14.76
CA LEU A 40 -10.77 -8.17 16.22
C LEU A 40 -10.67 -6.80 16.89
N SER A 41 -9.73 -5.96 16.48
CA SER A 41 -9.56 -4.59 16.98
C SER A 41 -10.76 -3.71 16.67
N ILE A 42 -11.28 -3.75 15.44
CA ILE A 42 -12.49 -3.01 15.06
C ILE A 42 -13.68 -3.51 15.90
N ARG A 43 -13.84 -4.83 16.07
CA ARG A 43 -14.93 -5.39 16.86
C ARG A 43 -14.86 -5.01 18.33
N ALA A 44 -13.65 -5.00 18.92
CA ALA A 44 -13.43 -4.57 20.29
C ALA A 44 -13.72 -3.08 20.46
N PHE A 45 -13.27 -2.25 19.52
CA PHE A 45 -13.53 -0.82 19.51
C PHE A 45 -15.02 -0.50 19.38
N LEU A 46 -15.73 -1.16 18.47
CA LEU A 46 -17.18 -0.95 18.29
C LEU A 46 -17.97 -1.33 19.54
N ARG A 47 -17.57 -2.40 20.25
CA ARG A 47 -18.22 -2.83 21.49
C ARG A 47 -18.00 -1.89 22.67
N ARG A 48 -16.87 -1.18 22.74
CA ARG A 48 -16.48 -0.34 23.89
C ARG A 48 -16.30 1.12 23.52
N ARG A 49 -16.98 1.59 22.47
CA ARG A 49 -16.75 2.93 21.89
C ARG A 49 -17.02 4.06 22.88
N SER A 50 -18.02 3.91 23.76
CA SER A 50 -18.32 4.86 24.83
C SER A 50 -17.15 4.95 25.83
N ASP A 51 -16.80 3.82 26.41
CA ASP A 51 -15.81 3.70 27.50
C ASP A 51 -14.42 4.07 26.99
N PHE A 52 -14.13 3.72 25.73
CA PHE A 52 -12.87 4.08 25.07
C PHE A 52 -12.76 5.58 24.81
N ASN A 53 -13.85 6.25 24.38
CA ASN A 53 -13.83 7.70 24.22
C ASN A 53 -13.72 8.43 25.56
N GLU A 54 -14.32 7.89 26.62
CA GLU A 54 -14.17 8.42 27.98
C GLU A 54 -12.74 8.20 28.50
N PHE A 55 -12.17 7.01 28.31
CA PHE A 55 -10.79 6.69 28.65
C PHE A 55 -9.78 7.57 27.91
N LEU A 56 -9.98 7.81 26.60
CA LEU A 56 -9.10 8.70 25.84
C LEU A 56 -9.21 10.18 26.26
N ARG A 57 -10.33 10.58 26.87
CA ARG A 57 -10.50 11.92 27.43
C ARG A 57 -9.89 12.05 28.82
N SER A 58 -9.95 10.98 29.63
CA SER A 58 -9.43 10.97 31.00
C SER A 58 -7.95 10.64 31.09
N ALA A 59 -7.46 9.77 30.22
CA ALA A 59 -6.05 9.50 30.07
C ALA A 59 -5.41 10.71 29.39
N SER A 60 -4.56 11.45 30.10
CA SER A 60 -3.73 12.56 29.60
C SER A 60 -2.70 12.14 28.54
N ILE A 61 -2.90 10.97 27.92
CA ILE A 61 -2.15 10.47 26.79
C ILE A 61 -2.50 11.40 25.62
N GLY A 62 -1.52 12.11 25.07
CA GLY A 62 -1.68 13.09 23.98
C GLY A 62 -2.17 12.53 22.63
N MET A 63 -3.02 11.50 22.65
CA MET A 63 -3.63 10.85 21.50
C MET A 63 -5.11 11.18 21.45
N SER A 64 -5.50 12.06 20.52
CA SER A 64 -6.91 12.37 20.29
C SER A 64 -7.67 11.18 19.69
N SER A 65 -8.94 11.02 20.06
CA SER A 65 -9.84 9.99 19.48
C SER A 65 -9.85 10.02 17.94
N THR A 66 -9.74 11.20 17.35
CA THR A 66 -9.65 11.40 15.90
C THR A 66 -8.37 10.79 15.29
N ARG A 67 -7.21 10.90 15.95
CA ARG A 67 -5.96 10.32 15.47
C ARG A 67 -6.03 8.79 15.51
N TYR A 68 -6.60 8.23 16.56
CA TYR A 68 -6.77 6.78 16.71
C TYR A 68 -7.69 6.19 15.63
N ILE A 69 -8.85 6.81 15.39
CA ILE A 69 -9.80 6.36 14.35
C ILE A 69 -9.16 6.36 12.96
N ARG A 70 -8.29 7.33 12.65
CA ARG A 70 -7.58 7.37 11.36
C ARG A 70 -6.58 6.23 11.21
N LEU A 71 -5.82 5.93 12.28
CA LEU A 71 -4.90 4.79 12.28
C LEU A 71 -5.67 3.48 12.07
N MET A 72 -6.83 3.33 12.72
CA MET A 72 -7.72 2.20 12.48
C MET A 72 -8.25 2.15 11.03
N ALA A 73 -8.62 3.30 10.45
CA ALA A 73 -9.08 3.36 9.07
C ALA A 73 -7.99 2.93 8.08
N ILE A 74 -6.73 3.36 8.30
CA ILE A 74 -5.60 2.96 7.46
C ILE A 74 -5.34 1.46 7.57
N ALA A 75 -5.31 0.93 8.80
CA ALA A 75 -5.17 -0.50 9.01
C ALA A 75 -6.31 -1.28 8.34
N GLY A 76 -7.54 -0.77 8.40
CA GLY A 76 -8.69 -1.37 7.70
C GLY A 76 -8.53 -1.35 6.18
N VAL A 77 -8.11 -0.22 5.61
CA VAL A 77 -7.89 -0.11 4.16
C VAL A 77 -6.74 -1.01 3.69
N GLU A 78 -5.64 -1.07 4.45
CA GLU A 78 -4.52 -1.97 4.17
C GLU A 78 -4.98 -3.42 4.14
N VAL A 79 -5.76 -3.84 5.13
CA VAL A 79 -6.27 -5.21 5.22
C VAL A 79 -7.26 -5.55 4.09
N LEU A 80 -8.14 -4.60 3.73
CA LEU A 80 -9.13 -4.78 2.66
C LEU A 80 -8.50 -4.83 1.27
N ILE A 81 -7.36 -4.17 1.07
CA ILE A 81 -6.69 -4.13 -0.23
C ILE A 81 -5.57 -5.16 -0.30
N GLY A 82 -4.76 -5.28 0.74
CA GLY A 82 -3.51 -6.05 0.78
C GLY A 82 -3.71 -7.55 0.62
N LEU A 83 -4.63 -8.16 1.38
CA LEU A 83 -4.88 -9.59 1.27
C LEU A 83 -5.52 -9.97 -0.08
N PRO A 84 -6.57 -9.29 -0.57
CA PRO A 84 -7.11 -9.59 -1.89
C PRO A 84 -6.11 -9.34 -3.02
N THR A 85 -5.31 -8.28 -2.92
CA THR A 85 -4.28 -7.97 -3.92
C THR A 85 -3.19 -9.05 -3.97
N SER A 86 -2.64 -9.46 -2.82
CA SER A 86 -1.61 -10.49 -2.76
C SER A 86 -2.09 -11.84 -3.32
N LEU A 87 -3.33 -12.22 -2.99
CA LEU A 87 -3.98 -13.40 -3.57
C LEU A 87 -4.21 -13.27 -5.08
N TYR A 88 -4.71 -12.11 -5.52
CA TYR A 88 -4.93 -11.84 -6.94
C TYR A 88 -3.63 -11.95 -7.75
N VAL A 89 -2.54 -11.36 -7.27
CA VAL A 89 -1.23 -11.41 -7.94
C VAL A 89 -0.69 -12.83 -7.98
N LEU A 90 -0.79 -13.58 -6.87
CA LEU A 90 -0.38 -14.99 -6.82
C LEU A 90 -1.16 -15.82 -7.85
N ILE A 91 -2.48 -15.75 -7.83
CA ILE A 91 -3.36 -16.52 -8.72
C ILE A 91 -3.10 -16.14 -10.18
N SER A 92 -2.95 -14.84 -10.47
CA SER A 92 -2.69 -14.34 -11.84
C SER A 92 -1.33 -14.80 -12.35
N THR A 93 -0.31 -14.81 -11.48
CA THR A 93 1.04 -15.30 -11.81
C THR A 93 1.02 -16.80 -12.09
N LEU A 94 0.38 -17.60 -11.22
CA LEU A 94 0.24 -19.04 -11.41
C LEU A 94 -0.50 -19.38 -12.71
N LYS A 95 -1.54 -18.63 -13.07
CA LYS A 95 -2.29 -18.84 -14.31
C LYS A 95 -1.53 -18.39 -15.57
N SER A 96 -0.76 -17.31 -15.47
CA SER A 96 -0.11 -16.69 -16.64
C SER A 96 1.25 -17.28 -16.98
N ILE A 97 2.00 -17.72 -15.96
CA ILE A 97 3.39 -18.20 -16.11
C ILE A 97 3.53 -19.67 -15.69
N GLY A 98 2.75 -20.13 -14.71
CA GLY A 98 2.82 -21.49 -14.19
C GLY A 98 3.97 -21.71 -13.20
N VAL A 99 4.23 -22.99 -12.89
CA VAL A 99 5.28 -23.40 -11.97
C VAL A 99 6.26 -24.31 -12.71
N ALA A 100 7.50 -23.85 -12.86
CA ALA A 100 8.58 -24.64 -13.42
C ALA A 100 9.11 -25.66 -12.40
N ARG A 101 9.59 -26.80 -12.88
CA ARG A 101 10.25 -27.80 -12.04
C ARG A 101 11.55 -27.22 -11.49
N TYR A 102 11.74 -27.32 -10.18
CA TYR A 102 13.02 -27.03 -9.55
C TYR A 102 13.99 -28.20 -9.78
N ILE A 103 15.17 -27.90 -10.33
CA ILE A 103 16.23 -28.89 -10.62
C ILE A 103 17.31 -28.79 -9.55
N SER A 104 18.04 -27.68 -9.50
CA SER A 104 19.07 -27.39 -8.51
C SER A 104 19.24 -25.89 -8.30
N TRP A 105 19.98 -25.52 -7.25
CA TRP A 105 20.34 -24.12 -6.99
C TRP A 105 21.19 -23.55 -8.12
N GLU A 106 22.18 -24.30 -8.59
CA GLU A 106 23.10 -23.89 -9.66
C GLU A 106 22.36 -23.70 -11.00
N ASP A 107 21.44 -24.60 -11.34
CA ASP A 107 20.62 -24.50 -12.56
C ASP A 107 19.72 -23.26 -12.54
N THR A 108 19.01 -23.06 -11.42
CA THR A 108 18.07 -21.94 -11.25
C THR A 108 18.76 -20.58 -11.32
N HIS A 109 20.01 -20.50 -10.85
CA HIS A 109 20.81 -19.26 -10.83
C HIS A 109 21.85 -19.21 -11.95
N SER A 110 21.80 -20.15 -12.89
CA SER A 110 22.62 -20.10 -14.09
C SER A 110 22.30 -18.82 -14.88
N HIS A 111 23.32 -18.26 -15.53
CA HIS A 111 23.17 -17.03 -16.34
C HIS A 111 22.54 -15.84 -15.59
N PHE A 112 22.75 -15.71 -14.28
CA PHE A 112 22.21 -14.60 -13.49
C PHE A 112 22.56 -13.20 -14.04
N SER A 113 23.72 -13.07 -14.71
CA SER A 113 24.17 -11.83 -15.35
C SER A 113 23.47 -11.50 -16.67
N ARG A 114 22.66 -12.41 -17.21
CA ARG A 114 21.94 -12.21 -18.47
C ARG A 114 20.72 -11.33 -18.24
N VAL A 115 20.67 -10.22 -18.97
CA VAL A 115 19.51 -9.33 -19.04
C VAL A 115 18.76 -9.61 -20.34
N ARG A 116 17.48 -9.98 -20.24
CA ARG A 116 16.61 -10.18 -21.42
C ARG A 116 15.78 -8.93 -21.66
N PHE A 117 15.50 -8.66 -22.93
CA PHE A 117 14.54 -7.64 -23.35
C PHE A 117 13.27 -8.32 -23.84
N TYR A 118 12.12 -7.87 -23.33
CA TYR A 118 10.81 -8.39 -23.69
C TYR A 118 9.97 -7.29 -24.37
N PRO A 119 9.75 -7.40 -25.69
CA PRO A 119 8.82 -6.55 -26.41
C PRO A 119 7.39 -6.68 -25.88
N LEU A 120 6.67 -5.57 -25.80
CA LEU A 120 5.31 -5.49 -25.28
C LEU A 120 4.34 -6.35 -26.09
N ILE A 121 4.55 -6.44 -27.41
CA ILE A 121 3.71 -7.25 -28.29
C ILE A 121 3.79 -8.74 -27.94
N LEU A 122 4.97 -9.25 -27.61
CA LEU A 122 5.17 -10.64 -27.17
C LEU A 122 4.57 -10.85 -25.78
N LEU A 123 4.76 -9.88 -24.88
CA LEU A 123 4.21 -9.94 -23.53
C LEU A 123 2.68 -10.00 -23.54
N LYS A 124 2.03 -9.19 -24.38
CA LYS A 124 0.57 -9.20 -24.57
C LYS A 124 0.08 -10.49 -25.22
N ALA A 125 0.80 -11.00 -26.21
CA ALA A 125 0.41 -12.21 -26.93
C ALA A 125 0.53 -13.48 -26.06
N GLN A 126 1.59 -13.60 -25.26
CA GLN A 126 1.91 -14.82 -24.52
C GLN A 126 1.46 -14.76 -23.05
N HIS A 127 1.46 -13.58 -22.43
CA HIS A 127 1.25 -13.40 -21.00
C HIS A 127 0.36 -12.19 -20.68
N ASN A 128 -0.81 -12.09 -21.31
CA ASN A 128 -1.73 -10.96 -21.11
C ASN A 128 -2.07 -10.69 -19.61
N GLY A 129 -2.21 -11.74 -18.80
CA GLY A 129 -2.45 -11.61 -17.35
C GLY A 129 -1.28 -10.98 -16.57
N LEU A 130 -0.04 -11.19 -17.04
CA LEU A 130 1.15 -10.53 -16.50
C LEU A 130 1.13 -9.02 -16.79
N VAL A 131 0.75 -8.62 -18.01
CA VAL A 131 0.60 -7.20 -18.37
C VAL A 131 -0.40 -6.51 -17.44
N GLY A 132 -1.55 -7.13 -17.17
CA GLY A 132 -2.53 -6.60 -16.22
C GLY A 132 -1.96 -6.42 -14.80
N THR A 133 -1.11 -7.35 -14.36
CA THR A 133 -0.45 -7.29 -13.04
C THR A 133 0.60 -6.17 -12.97
N LEU A 134 1.37 -5.97 -14.04
CA LEU A 134 2.35 -4.88 -14.15
C LEU A 134 1.68 -3.51 -14.14
N GLU A 135 0.60 -3.36 -14.90
CA GLU A 135 -0.22 -2.16 -14.92
C GLU A 135 -0.81 -1.86 -13.53
N PHE A 136 -1.38 -2.88 -12.89
CA PHE A 136 -1.90 -2.75 -11.53
C PHE A 136 -0.81 -2.28 -10.56
N SER A 137 0.39 -2.88 -10.62
CA SER A 137 1.52 -2.45 -9.78
C SER A 137 1.91 -1.00 -10.04
N ARG A 138 1.97 -0.56 -11.31
CA ARG A 138 2.27 0.82 -11.69
C ARG A 138 1.27 1.83 -11.12
N TRP A 139 -0.02 1.53 -11.22
CA TRP A 139 -1.08 2.43 -10.74
C TRP A 139 -1.34 2.34 -9.24
N SER A 140 -0.94 1.25 -8.58
CA SER A 140 -1.18 1.04 -7.15
C SER A 140 -0.67 2.20 -6.28
N PHE A 141 0.53 2.71 -6.54
CA PHE A 141 1.11 3.84 -5.81
C PHE A 141 0.30 5.12 -5.96
N VAL A 142 -0.25 5.36 -7.15
CA VAL A 142 -1.12 6.52 -7.43
C VAL A 142 -2.39 6.41 -6.58
N PHE A 143 -3.06 5.27 -6.60
CA PHE A 143 -4.26 5.04 -5.77
C PHE A 143 -3.96 5.16 -4.28
N ILE A 144 -2.86 4.57 -3.81
CA ILE A 144 -2.42 4.66 -2.41
C ILE A 144 -2.20 6.14 -2.03
N SER A 145 -1.58 6.94 -2.90
CA SER A 145 -1.38 8.37 -2.62
C SER A 145 -2.70 9.14 -2.41
N PHE A 146 -3.73 8.83 -3.22
CA PHE A 146 -5.06 9.43 -3.07
C PHE A 146 -5.75 8.97 -1.78
N ILE A 147 -5.64 7.70 -1.40
CA ILE A 147 -6.16 7.17 -0.13
C ILE A 147 -5.49 7.88 1.06
N PHE A 148 -4.16 7.98 1.05
CA PHE A 148 -3.42 8.69 2.10
C PHE A 148 -3.83 10.16 2.17
N PHE A 149 -3.94 10.83 1.02
CA PHE A 149 -4.38 12.22 0.98
C PHE A 149 -5.83 12.39 1.47
N ALA A 150 -6.73 11.46 1.15
CA ALA A 150 -8.09 11.49 1.65
C ALA A 150 -8.16 11.35 3.19
N LEU A 151 -7.34 10.45 3.76
CA LEU A 151 -7.32 10.18 5.20
C LEU A 151 -6.62 11.27 6.02
N PHE A 152 -5.60 11.92 5.45
CA PHE A 152 -4.73 12.86 6.17
C PHE A 152 -4.75 14.30 5.67
N GLY A 153 -5.11 14.54 4.41
CA GLY A 153 -5.05 15.87 3.78
C GLY A 153 -6.20 16.81 4.18
N PHE A 154 -7.39 16.28 4.48
CA PHE A 154 -8.56 17.10 4.81
C PHE A 154 -8.74 17.40 6.31
N VAL A 155 -7.75 17.04 7.10
CA VAL A 155 -7.73 17.15 8.56
C VAL A 155 -7.52 18.58 9.01
N ASP A 156 -8.15 19.02 10.11
CA ASP A 156 -7.96 20.38 10.64
C ASP A 156 -6.50 20.71 10.95
N GLU A 157 -5.75 19.75 11.47
CA GLU A 157 -4.30 19.84 11.65
C GLU A 157 -3.54 20.05 10.33
N ALA A 158 -3.86 19.29 9.29
CA ALA A 158 -3.27 19.45 7.97
C ALA A 158 -3.63 20.82 7.37
N LYS A 159 -4.90 21.23 7.45
CA LYS A 159 -5.38 22.56 7.04
C LYS A 159 -4.68 23.69 7.78
N ARG A 160 -4.44 23.55 9.10
CA ARG A 160 -3.65 24.52 9.88
C ARG A 160 -2.22 24.61 9.37
N ASN A 161 -1.60 23.48 9.04
CA ASN A 161 -0.25 23.46 8.46
C ASN A 161 -0.22 24.06 7.05
N TYR A 162 -1.23 23.80 6.20
CA TYR A 162 -1.35 24.44 4.89
C TYR A 162 -1.46 25.95 5.00
N LYS A 163 -2.30 26.45 5.92
CA LYS A 163 -2.42 27.89 6.22
C LYS A 163 -1.09 28.46 6.71
N ARG A 164 -0.38 27.78 7.61
CA ARG A 164 0.94 28.21 8.11
C ARG A 164 1.96 28.28 6.97
N ALA A 165 2.06 27.24 6.15
CA ALA A 165 2.98 27.20 5.01
C ALA A 165 2.67 28.32 4.00
N PHE A 166 1.39 28.49 3.66
CA PHE A 166 0.94 29.58 2.80
C PHE A 166 1.31 30.94 3.38
N ASN A 167 1.01 31.20 4.65
CA ASN A 167 1.33 32.45 5.33
C ASN A 167 2.85 32.73 5.33
N THR A 168 3.68 31.70 5.50
CA THR A 168 5.15 31.83 5.41
C THR A 168 5.60 32.21 4.01
N LEU A 169 5.04 31.57 2.97
CA LEU A 169 5.40 31.84 1.56
C LEU A 169 4.96 33.22 1.08
N VAL A 170 3.81 33.72 1.55
CA VAL A 170 3.26 35.01 1.11
C VAL A 170 3.78 36.20 1.93
N ARG A 171 4.40 35.94 3.08
CA ARG A 171 5.01 36.96 3.97
C ARG A 171 5.99 37.90 3.26
N PRO A 172 6.95 37.44 2.43
CA PRO A 172 7.85 38.33 1.70
C PRO A 172 7.15 39.21 0.65
N PHE A 173 5.94 38.85 0.23
CA PHE A 173 5.14 39.60 -0.75
C PHE A 173 4.17 40.60 -0.11
N GLY A 174 4.22 40.81 1.22
CA GLY A 174 3.37 41.77 1.93
C GLY A 174 1.89 41.38 2.03
N ILE A 175 1.54 40.14 1.67
CA ILE A 175 0.16 39.63 1.75
C ILE A 175 -0.16 39.29 3.21
N LYS A 176 -1.31 39.77 3.70
CA LYS A 176 -1.75 39.51 5.08
C LYS A 176 -2.03 38.02 5.30
N PRO A 177 -1.63 37.44 6.44
CA PRO A 177 -1.88 36.03 6.73
C PRO A 177 -3.38 35.72 6.78
N LEU A 178 -3.75 34.54 6.28
CA LEU A 178 -5.10 33.99 6.43
C LEU A 178 -5.38 33.75 7.92
N THR A 179 -6.11 34.66 8.55
CA THR A 179 -6.53 34.54 9.95
C THR A 179 -7.51 33.39 10.09
N SER A 180 -7.18 32.40 10.92
CA SER A 180 -8.11 31.34 11.27
C SER A 180 -9.18 31.93 12.17
N GLY A 181 -10.41 32.09 11.66
CA GLY A 181 -11.56 32.36 12.50
C GLY A 181 -11.63 31.33 13.62
N SER A 182 -11.51 31.78 14.85
CA SER A 182 -11.79 31.01 16.05
C SER A 182 -13.30 30.81 16.12
N THR A 183 -13.81 29.76 15.49
CA THR A 183 -15.17 29.30 15.79
C THR A 183 -15.09 28.60 17.15
N GLN A 184 -15.28 29.37 18.22
CA GLN A 184 -15.67 28.85 19.51
C GLN A 184 -17.12 28.41 19.41
N TYR A 185 -17.37 27.10 19.42
CA TYR A 185 -18.58 26.46 19.95
C TYR A 185 -18.20 25.08 20.47
#